data_AF-A0AA43TPI1-F1
#
_entry.id   AF-A0AA43TPI1-F1
#
_cell.length_a   1.000
_cell.length_b   1.000
_cell.length_c   1.000
_cell.angle_alpha   90.00
_cell.angle_beta   90.00
_cell.angle_gamma   90.00
#
_symmetry.space_group_name_H-M   'P 1'
#
loop_
_entity.id
_entity.type
_entity.pdbx_description
1 polymer ?
#
loop_
_entity_poly.entity_id
_entity_poly.type
_entity_poly.pdbx_seq_one_letter_code
_entity_poly.pdbx_strand_id
1 'polypeptide(L)'
;MFSRGNTSEKARILNLPTLKAEQLGCPPEKTSAVDLYAGIGYFAFSYARAGVKHVLCWEINPWSIEALRLGATRNGWLVTVVGKIMELKTVADRGQPRLTILAESNEHAWERLRKRRSRGFGPPVRHVNCGFLPSSEKSWETAVKALDPAEGGWVHAHENIAKNDIERRQAEVVQEFERLVVQVYGPNHGRKVECEHLERVKSYSPHVIHCVLDIAITPVKTPAS
;
A
#
# COMPACT_ATOMS: atom_id res chain seq x y z
N MET A 1 4.64 16.29 1.33
CA MET A 1 3.95 17.16 2.31
C MET A 1 3.79 16.40 3.63
N PHE A 2 4.06 17.02 4.78
CA PHE A 2 3.76 16.44 6.12
C PHE A 2 2.52 17.12 6.69
N SER A 3 1.53 16.36 7.16
CA SER A 3 0.32 16.91 7.77
C SER A 3 0.12 16.35 9.17
N ARG A 4 0.13 17.22 10.19
CA ARG A 4 -0.09 16.84 11.59
C ARG A 4 -1.43 16.12 11.81
N GLY A 5 -2.45 16.47 11.02
CA GLY A 5 -3.78 15.85 11.09
C GLY A 5 -3.85 14.39 10.64
N ASN A 6 -2.79 13.83 10.04
CA ASN A 6 -2.76 12.41 9.65
C ASN A 6 -2.12 11.51 10.72
N THR A 7 -1.75 12.06 11.88
CA THR A 7 -1.03 11.30 12.92
C THR A 7 -1.84 10.12 13.44
N SER A 8 -3.17 10.27 13.52
CA SER A 8 -4.12 9.19 13.82
C SER A 8 -3.98 8.05 12.83
N GLU A 9 -4.00 8.34 11.53
CA GLU A 9 -3.87 7.33 10.48
C GLU A 9 -2.51 6.62 10.51
N LYS A 10 -1.43 7.37 10.75
CA LYS A 10 -0.09 6.77 10.92
C LYS A 10 -0.08 5.73 12.04
N ALA A 11 -0.69 6.06 13.19
CA ALA A 11 -0.81 5.16 14.33
C ALA A 11 -1.76 3.99 14.05
N ARG A 12 -2.83 4.22 13.27
CA ARG A 12 -3.76 3.17 12.84
C ARG A 12 -3.06 2.14 11.94
N ILE A 13 -2.35 2.58 10.90
CA ILE A 13 -1.59 1.68 10.01
C ILE A 13 -0.56 0.85 10.79
N LEU A 14 0.11 1.46 11.78
CA LEU A 14 1.07 0.75 12.63
C LEU A 14 0.42 -0.39 13.44
N ASN A 15 -0.87 -0.26 13.78
CA ASN A 15 -1.59 -1.18 14.66
C ASN A 15 -2.74 -1.90 13.94
N LEU A 16 -2.71 -1.98 12.61
CA LEU A 16 -3.76 -2.65 11.84
C LEU A 16 -3.94 -4.08 12.35
N PRO A 17 -5.17 -4.49 12.68
CA PRO A 17 -5.48 -5.88 12.98
C PRO A 17 -4.97 -6.81 11.87
N THR A 18 -5.09 -6.36 10.61
CA THR A 18 -4.73 -7.09 9.40
C THR A 18 -3.23 -7.26 9.19
N LEU A 19 -2.40 -6.69 10.07
CA LEU A 19 -0.95 -6.96 10.16
C LEU A 19 -0.60 -7.99 11.25
N LYS A 20 -1.58 -8.47 12.03
CA LYS A 20 -1.40 -9.53 13.01
C LYS A 20 -1.48 -10.91 12.35
N ALA A 21 -0.77 -11.87 12.91
CA ALA A 21 -0.61 -13.20 12.30
C ALA A 21 -1.95 -13.94 12.12
N GLU A 22 -2.90 -13.73 13.02
CA GLU A 22 -4.21 -14.38 13.03
C GLU A 22 -5.04 -13.99 11.80
N GLN A 23 -5.03 -12.71 11.42
CA GLN A 23 -5.76 -12.23 10.25
C GLN A 23 -4.96 -12.38 8.95
N LEU A 24 -3.64 -12.23 9.01
CA LEU A 24 -2.77 -12.46 7.85
C LEU A 24 -2.73 -13.93 7.41
N GLY A 25 -2.92 -14.87 8.35
CA GLY A 25 -2.62 -16.29 8.17
C GLY A 25 -1.12 -16.62 8.24
N CYS A 26 -0.26 -15.61 8.47
CA CYS A 26 1.18 -15.76 8.64
C CYS A 26 1.78 -14.58 9.43
N PRO A 27 2.97 -14.73 10.04
CA PRO A 27 3.65 -13.60 10.68
C PRO A 27 3.95 -12.46 9.69
N PRO A 28 3.88 -11.18 10.10
CA PRO A 28 4.16 -10.03 9.22
C PRO A 28 5.58 -10.04 8.65
N GLU A 29 6.54 -10.70 9.31
CA GLU A 29 7.91 -10.90 8.82
C GLU A 29 7.99 -11.81 7.59
N LYS A 30 6.87 -12.41 7.18
CA LYS A 30 6.71 -13.17 5.93
C LYS A 30 5.91 -12.42 4.87
N THR A 31 5.67 -11.12 5.03
CA THR A 31 4.87 -10.31 4.09
C THR A 31 5.63 -9.11 3.56
N SER A 32 5.13 -8.54 2.48
CA SER A 32 5.56 -7.25 1.95
C SER A 32 4.39 -6.26 1.91
N ALA A 33 4.72 -4.98 1.98
CA ALA A 33 3.78 -3.89 1.75
C ALA A 33 4.28 -3.02 0.60
N VAL A 34 3.35 -2.41 -0.13
CA VAL A 34 3.63 -1.45 -1.20
C VAL A 34 3.05 -0.10 -0.79
N ASP A 35 3.84 0.96 -0.91
CA ASP A 35 3.38 2.34 -0.79
C ASP A 35 3.55 3.02 -2.15
N LEU A 36 2.44 3.28 -2.84
CA LEU A 36 2.44 3.85 -4.20
C LEU A 36 2.70 5.37 -4.22
N TYR A 37 2.71 6.01 -3.05
CA TYR A 37 2.89 7.44 -2.86
C TYR A 37 3.69 7.69 -1.57
N ALA A 38 4.91 7.15 -1.52
CA ALA A 38 5.65 7.01 -0.27
C ALA A 38 6.02 8.34 0.39
N GLY A 39 6.23 9.41 -0.39
CA GLY A 39 6.65 10.70 0.11
C GLY A 39 7.93 10.56 0.93
N ILE A 40 7.90 11.09 2.15
CA ILE A 40 9.00 11.00 3.12
C ILE A 40 8.96 9.71 3.98
N GLY A 41 8.13 8.74 3.61
CA GLY A 41 7.90 7.51 4.36
C GLY A 41 6.80 7.59 5.40
N TYR A 42 5.74 8.36 5.12
CA TYR A 42 4.70 8.63 6.11
C TYR A 42 4.03 7.35 6.61
N PHE A 43 3.58 6.49 5.68
CA PHE A 43 2.97 5.20 5.97
C PHE A 43 3.93 4.03 5.81
N ALA A 44 4.89 4.12 4.88
CA ALA A 44 5.95 3.12 4.73
C ALA A 44 6.67 2.77 6.05
N PHE A 45 6.94 3.76 6.90
CA PHE A 45 7.57 3.51 8.20
C PHE A 45 6.64 2.82 9.20
N SER A 46 5.32 3.03 9.12
CA SER A 46 4.36 2.30 9.94
C SER A 46 4.38 0.82 9.61
N TYR A 47 4.36 0.45 8.32
CA TYR A 47 4.51 -0.96 7.90
C TYR A 47 5.84 -1.57 8.34
N ALA A 48 6.95 -0.84 8.11
CA ALA A 48 8.28 -1.32 8.49
C ALA A 48 8.39 -1.53 10.00
N ARG A 49 7.77 -0.68 10.82
CA ARG A 49 7.76 -0.81 12.28
C ARG A 49 6.78 -1.87 12.77
N ALA A 50 5.68 -2.11 12.06
CA ALA A 50 4.68 -3.14 12.38
C ALA A 50 5.17 -4.58 12.15
N GLY A 51 6.34 -4.78 11.54
CA GLY A 51 6.95 -6.10 11.37
C GLY A 51 7.08 -6.57 9.92
N VAL A 52 6.36 -5.93 8.98
CA VAL A 52 6.38 -6.28 7.54
C VAL A 52 7.80 -6.42 7.02
N LYS A 53 8.15 -7.59 6.47
CA LYS A 53 9.53 -7.93 6.06
C LYS A 53 10.18 -6.85 5.20
N HIS A 54 9.44 -6.40 4.19
CA HIS A 54 9.93 -5.52 3.13
C HIS A 54 8.85 -4.54 2.68
N VAL A 55 9.20 -3.25 2.62
CA VAL A 55 8.31 -2.21 2.11
C VAL A 55 8.86 -1.65 0.79
N LEU A 56 8.06 -1.73 -0.27
CA LEU A 56 8.37 -1.18 -1.59
C LEU A 56 7.71 0.19 -1.70
N CYS A 57 8.50 1.22 -1.96
CA CYS A 57 8.09 2.62 -1.87
C CYS A 57 8.26 3.29 -3.24
N TRP A 58 7.19 3.75 -3.88
CA TRP A 58 7.29 4.61 -5.07
C TRP A 58 7.25 6.07 -4.67
N GLU A 59 8.19 6.84 -5.20
CA GLU A 59 8.24 8.30 -5.04
C GLU A 59 8.99 8.93 -6.21
N ILE A 60 8.50 10.08 -6.69
CA ILE A 60 9.08 10.81 -7.84
C ILE A 60 9.92 12.01 -7.40
N ASN A 61 9.63 12.59 -6.24
CA ASN A 61 10.26 13.81 -5.77
C ASN A 61 11.63 13.49 -5.12
N PRO A 62 12.76 14.00 -5.68
CA PRO A 62 14.10 13.69 -5.19
C PRO A 62 14.32 14.01 -3.70
N TRP A 63 13.77 15.14 -3.23
CA TRP A 63 13.88 15.56 -1.83
C TRP A 63 13.10 14.64 -0.89
N SER A 64 11.93 14.17 -1.32
CA SER A 64 11.12 13.23 -0.56
C SER A 64 11.81 11.86 -0.45
N ILE A 65 12.42 11.40 -1.56
CA ILE A 65 13.22 10.18 -1.57
C ILE A 65 14.41 10.29 -0.61
N GLU A 66 15.15 11.40 -0.65
CA GLU A 66 16.30 11.58 0.23
C GLU A 66 15.87 11.65 1.71
N ALA A 67 14.76 12.34 2.02
CA ALA A 67 14.19 12.36 3.36
C ALA A 67 13.74 10.96 3.83
N LEU A 68 13.10 10.18 2.95
CA LEU A 68 12.69 8.80 3.21
C LEU A 68 13.92 7.90 3.45
N ARG A 69 14.97 8.03 2.65
CA ARG A 69 16.24 7.30 2.81
C ARG A 69 16.90 7.61 4.15
N LEU A 70 17.09 8.90 4.47
CA LEU A 70 17.67 9.35 5.73
C LEU A 70 16.81 8.92 6.93
N GLY A 71 15.49 9.01 6.80
CA GLY A 71 14.54 8.54 7.82
C GLY A 71 14.67 7.05 8.07
N ALA A 72 14.79 6.23 7.02
CA ALA A 72 15.01 4.78 7.16
C ALA A 72 16.35 4.47 7.85
N THR A 73 17.45 5.11 7.42
CA THR A 73 18.76 4.95 8.05
C THR A 73 18.74 5.34 9.53
N ARG A 74 18.08 6.43 9.89
CA ARG A 74 17.93 6.87 11.30
C ARG A 74 17.14 5.89 12.16
N ASN A 75 16.27 5.08 11.57
CA ASN A 75 15.56 4.00 12.26
C ASN A 75 16.37 2.68 12.30
N GLY A 76 17.62 2.68 11.83
CA GLY A 76 18.46 1.49 11.76
C GLY A 76 18.04 0.50 10.68
N TRP A 77 17.26 0.93 9.69
CA TRP A 77 16.77 0.07 8.62
C TRP A 77 17.67 0.14 7.39
N LEU A 78 18.00 -1.04 6.85
CA LEU A 78 18.65 -1.13 5.56
C LEU A 78 17.69 -0.64 4.47
N VAL A 79 18.15 0.31 3.65
CA VAL A 79 17.37 0.94 2.60
C VAL A 79 18.14 0.93 1.28
N THR A 80 17.46 0.57 0.20
CA THR A 80 18.01 0.64 -1.16
C THR A 80 17.18 1.60 -1.98
N VAL A 81 17.83 2.50 -2.69
CA VAL A 81 17.19 3.38 -3.67
C VAL A 81 17.43 2.79 -5.05
N VAL A 82 16.44 2.76 -5.93
CA VAL A 82 16.54 2.25 -7.31
C VAL A 82 16.03 3.32 -8.25
N GLY A 83 16.87 3.75 -9.21
CA GLY A 83 16.54 4.78 -10.18
C GLY A 83 17.66 5.80 -10.33
N LYS A 84 17.51 6.76 -11.25
CA LYS A 84 18.43 7.89 -11.38
C LYS A 84 17.95 9.01 -10.47
N ILE A 85 18.63 9.21 -9.35
CA ILE A 85 18.51 10.44 -8.58
C ILE A 85 19.76 11.26 -8.87
N MET A 86 19.59 12.56 -9.13
CA MET A 86 20.62 13.42 -9.73
C MET A 86 21.99 13.38 -9.04
N GLU A 87 22.14 12.92 -7.79
CA GLU A 87 23.45 12.84 -7.11
C GLU A 87 23.63 11.67 -6.13
N LEU A 88 22.72 10.69 -6.10
CA LEU A 88 22.83 9.56 -5.17
C LEU A 88 23.30 8.29 -5.90
N LYS A 89 24.58 7.95 -5.73
CA LYS A 89 25.09 6.63 -6.10
C LYS A 89 24.33 5.57 -5.30
N THR A 90 23.65 4.69 -6.00
CA THR A 90 23.00 3.49 -5.48
C THR A 90 23.97 2.71 -4.60
N VAL A 91 23.76 2.66 -3.29
CA VAL A 91 24.55 1.78 -2.41
C VAL A 91 23.91 0.40 -2.50
N ALA A 92 24.55 -0.48 -3.29
CA ALA A 92 24.21 -1.90 -3.32
C ALA A 92 24.77 -2.55 -2.04
N ASP A 93 23.99 -2.49 -0.96
CA ASP A 93 24.32 -3.23 0.24
C ASP A 93 24.00 -4.72 0.05
N ARG A 94 24.80 -5.61 0.65
CA ARG A 94 24.71 -7.08 0.42
C ARG A 94 23.58 -7.76 1.21
N GLY A 95 22.81 -7.01 2.00
CA GLY A 95 21.66 -7.50 2.77
C GLY A 95 20.32 -7.28 2.05
N GLN A 96 19.29 -8.04 2.43
CA GLN A 96 17.91 -7.75 1.99
C GLN A 96 17.43 -6.46 2.66
N PRO A 97 17.11 -5.40 1.90
CA PRO A 97 16.71 -4.13 2.48
C PRO A 97 15.33 -4.24 3.14
N ARG A 98 15.14 -3.53 4.25
CA ARG A 98 13.82 -3.36 4.88
C ARG A 98 12.93 -2.46 4.04
N LEU A 99 13.52 -1.47 3.36
CA LEU A 99 12.82 -0.57 2.43
C LEU A 99 13.53 -0.53 1.08
N THR A 100 12.78 -0.64 -0.02
CA THR A 100 13.28 -0.29 -1.34
C THR A 100 12.51 0.91 -1.86
N ILE A 101 13.21 1.99 -2.18
CA ILE A 101 12.65 3.22 -2.73
C ILE A 101 12.88 3.21 -4.24
N LEU A 102 11.80 3.27 -5.01
CA LEU A 102 11.80 3.29 -6.46
C LEU A 102 11.57 4.74 -6.87
N ALA A 103 12.66 5.36 -7.35
CA ALA A 103 12.73 6.76 -7.74
C ALA A 103 12.18 6.96 -9.16
N GLU A 104 10.89 6.67 -9.35
CA GLU A 104 10.18 6.70 -10.62
C GLU A 104 8.66 6.84 -10.39
N SER A 105 7.91 7.08 -11.47
CA SER A 105 6.44 7.11 -11.42
C SER A 105 5.88 5.77 -10.95
N ASN A 106 4.81 5.81 -10.15
CA ASN A 106 4.11 4.61 -9.70
C ASN A 106 3.36 3.88 -10.84
N GLU A 107 3.22 4.51 -12.00
CA GLU A 107 2.73 3.86 -13.23
C GLU A 107 3.63 2.69 -13.66
N HIS A 108 4.91 2.70 -13.29
CA HIS A 108 5.84 1.59 -13.53
C HIS A 108 5.75 0.49 -12.46
N ALA A 109 4.95 0.66 -11.41
CA ALA A 109 4.95 -0.23 -10.26
C ALA A 109 4.52 -1.65 -10.63
N TRP A 110 3.48 -1.79 -11.44
CA TRP A 110 3.03 -3.11 -11.88
C TRP A 110 4.14 -3.88 -12.60
N GLU A 111 4.84 -3.24 -13.54
CA GLU A 111 5.89 -3.92 -14.29
C GLU A 111 7.04 -4.40 -13.40
N ARG A 112 7.44 -3.56 -12.42
CA ARG A 112 8.46 -3.90 -11.42
C ARG A 112 8.02 -5.04 -10.52
N LEU A 113 6.78 -4.99 -10.01
CA LEU A 113 6.22 -6.01 -9.14
C LEU A 113 6.04 -7.35 -9.85
N ARG A 114 5.57 -7.32 -11.10
CA ARG A 114 5.47 -8.52 -11.95
C ARG A 114 6.82 -9.17 -12.17
N LYS A 115 7.87 -8.38 -12.51
CA LYS A 115 9.24 -8.86 -12.67
C LYS A 115 9.85 -9.39 -11.36
N ARG A 116 9.56 -8.74 -10.22
CA ARG A 116 9.96 -9.19 -8.88
C ARG A 116 9.35 -10.57 -8.58
N ARG A 117 8.04 -10.70 -8.79
CA ARG A 117 7.29 -11.95 -8.55
C ARG A 117 7.76 -13.08 -9.46
N SER A 118 7.95 -12.84 -10.76
CA SER A 118 8.39 -13.88 -11.71
C SER A 118 9.78 -14.41 -11.42
N ARG A 119 10.61 -13.68 -10.67
CA ARG A 119 11.93 -14.10 -10.21
C ARG A 119 11.91 -14.76 -8.83
N GLY A 120 10.73 -14.94 -8.23
CA GLY A 120 10.58 -15.47 -6.88
C GLY A 120 11.19 -14.57 -5.80
N PHE A 121 11.30 -13.26 -6.04
CA PHE A 121 11.99 -12.37 -5.12
C PHE A 121 11.07 -11.77 -4.07
N GLY A 122 11.43 -12.00 -2.82
CA GLY A 122 10.81 -11.38 -1.65
C GLY A 122 9.45 -11.97 -1.29
N PRO A 123 8.91 -11.62 -0.12
CA PRO A 123 7.65 -12.18 0.36
C PRO A 123 6.41 -11.65 -0.41
N PRO A 124 5.25 -12.33 -0.27
CA PRO A 124 3.99 -11.92 -0.87
C PRO A 124 3.58 -10.51 -0.42
N VAL A 125 3.06 -9.72 -1.35
CA VAL A 125 2.51 -8.39 -1.04
C VAL A 125 1.11 -8.58 -0.47
N ARG A 126 0.91 -8.14 0.78
CA ARG A 126 -0.36 -8.27 1.50
C ARG A 126 -1.07 -6.94 1.71
N HIS A 127 -0.33 -5.83 1.67
CA HIS A 127 -0.87 -4.48 1.83
C HIS A 127 -0.41 -3.57 0.71
N VAL A 128 -1.32 -2.77 0.19
CA VAL A 128 -1.01 -1.68 -0.75
C VAL A 128 -1.62 -0.39 -0.23
N ASN A 129 -0.77 0.60 -0.01
CA ASN A 129 -1.16 1.94 0.41
C ASN A 129 -1.28 2.87 -0.80
N CYS A 130 -2.47 3.44 -0.99
CA CYS A 130 -2.80 4.35 -2.08
C CYS A 130 -2.99 5.78 -1.52
N GLY A 131 -1.94 6.30 -0.88
CA GLY A 131 -1.95 7.56 -0.13
C GLY A 131 -2.01 8.86 -0.95
N PHE A 132 -2.90 8.97 -1.93
CA PHE A 132 -3.03 10.16 -2.79
C PHE A 132 -4.41 10.82 -2.68
N LEU A 133 -4.43 12.14 -2.70
CA LEU A 133 -5.65 12.96 -2.61
C LEU A 133 -5.73 13.91 -3.82
N PRO A 134 -6.93 14.30 -4.28
CA PRO A 134 -8.24 14.06 -3.65
C PRO A 134 -8.79 12.64 -3.83
N SER A 135 -8.26 11.86 -4.76
CA SER A 135 -8.65 10.48 -5.00
C SER A 135 -7.43 9.68 -5.43
N SER A 136 -7.39 8.41 -5.04
CA SER A 136 -6.32 7.48 -5.40
C SER A 136 -6.71 6.49 -6.51
N GLU A 137 -7.86 6.72 -7.15
CA GLU A 137 -8.51 5.84 -8.14
C GLU A 137 -7.59 5.34 -9.25
N LYS A 138 -6.75 6.22 -9.79
CA LYS A 138 -5.79 5.89 -10.86
C LYS A 138 -4.77 4.79 -10.48
N SER A 139 -4.58 4.54 -9.18
CA SER A 139 -3.67 3.52 -8.68
C SER A 139 -4.34 2.21 -8.29
N TRP A 140 -5.68 2.13 -8.27
CA TRP A 140 -6.39 0.96 -7.75
C TRP A 140 -6.14 -0.29 -8.56
N GLU A 141 -6.12 -0.21 -9.90
CA GLU A 141 -5.81 -1.38 -10.74
C GLU A 141 -4.40 -1.92 -10.43
N THR A 142 -3.42 -1.02 -10.29
CA THR A 142 -2.04 -1.38 -9.90
C THR A 142 -2.02 -2.00 -8.52
N ALA A 143 -2.81 -1.49 -7.57
CA ALA A 143 -2.92 -2.05 -6.23
C ALA A 143 -3.51 -3.47 -6.22
N VAL A 144 -4.58 -3.71 -6.98
CA VAL A 144 -5.17 -5.05 -7.15
C VAL A 144 -4.14 -6.02 -7.73
N LYS A 145 -3.43 -5.60 -8.79
CA LYS A 145 -2.38 -6.42 -9.43
C LYS A 145 -1.19 -6.69 -8.51
N ALA A 146 -0.86 -5.75 -7.62
CA ALA A 146 0.26 -5.84 -6.69
C ALA A 146 0.04 -6.92 -5.62
N LEU A 147 -1.20 -7.12 -5.16
CA LEU A 147 -1.54 -8.12 -4.15
C LEU A 147 -1.16 -9.53 -4.58
N ASP A 148 -0.80 -10.35 -3.60
CA ASP A 148 -0.49 -11.75 -3.83
C ASP A 148 -1.71 -12.48 -4.41
N PRO A 149 -1.57 -13.24 -5.51
CA PRO A 149 -2.73 -13.83 -6.17
C PRO A 149 -3.26 -15.04 -5.41
N ALA A 150 -2.43 -15.73 -4.62
CA ALA A 150 -2.83 -16.91 -3.87
C ALA A 150 -3.49 -16.52 -2.55
N GLU A 151 -2.95 -15.52 -1.86
CA GLU A 151 -3.42 -15.13 -0.53
C GLU A 151 -4.37 -13.91 -0.56
N GLY A 152 -4.32 -13.06 -1.59
CA GLY A 152 -5.05 -11.78 -1.67
C GLY A 152 -4.39 -10.61 -0.93
N GLY A 153 -5.18 -9.80 -0.24
CA GLY A 153 -4.70 -8.83 0.77
C GLY A 153 -5.59 -7.58 0.86
N TRP A 154 -5.01 -6.47 1.31
CA TRP A 154 -5.72 -5.21 1.58
C TRP A 154 -5.17 -4.06 0.75
N VAL A 155 -6.09 -3.25 0.21
CA VAL A 155 -5.78 -1.96 -0.41
C VAL A 155 -6.35 -0.84 0.47
N HIS A 156 -5.50 0.09 0.87
CA HIS A 156 -5.87 1.26 1.67
C HIS A 156 -6.07 2.45 0.71
N ALA A 157 -7.31 2.66 0.28
CA ALA A 157 -7.69 3.68 -0.71
C ALA A 157 -8.00 5.01 -0.03
N HIS A 158 -7.21 6.04 -0.32
CA HIS A 158 -7.44 7.39 0.19
C HIS A 158 -8.38 8.15 -0.73
N GLU A 159 -9.39 8.80 -0.16
CA GLU A 159 -10.41 9.59 -0.86
C GLU A 159 -10.80 10.84 -0.05
N ASN A 160 -11.08 11.93 -0.73
CA ASN A 160 -11.81 13.07 -0.20
C ASN A 160 -13.29 12.91 -0.51
N ILE A 161 -14.11 12.72 0.51
CA ILE A 161 -15.53 12.40 0.37
C ILE A 161 -16.38 13.51 1.00
N ALA A 162 -17.48 13.88 0.35
CA ALA A 162 -18.45 14.77 0.98
C ALA A 162 -19.07 14.09 2.21
N LYS A 163 -19.21 14.81 3.33
CA LYS A 163 -19.67 14.25 4.62
C LYS A 163 -21.01 13.52 4.53
N ASN A 164 -21.91 14.01 3.69
CA ASN A 164 -23.25 13.45 3.50
C ASN A 164 -23.30 12.33 2.46
N ASP A 165 -22.15 11.94 1.91
CA ASP A 165 -22.05 11.04 0.75
C ASP A 165 -21.17 9.81 1.02
N ILE A 166 -20.79 9.60 2.28
CA ILE A 166 -19.81 8.58 2.67
C ILE A 166 -20.28 7.17 2.31
N GLU A 167 -21.54 6.85 2.62
CA GLU A 167 -22.10 5.51 2.39
C GLU A 167 -22.20 5.19 0.90
N ARG A 168 -22.70 6.15 0.09
CA ARG A 168 -22.78 6.00 -1.37
C ARG A 168 -21.38 5.84 -1.97
N ARG A 169 -20.44 6.71 -1.61
CA ARG A 169 -19.07 6.64 -2.15
C ARG A 169 -18.36 5.36 -1.73
N GLN A 170 -18.60 4.86 -0.51
CA GLN A 170 -18.08 3.56 -0.08
C GLN A 170 -18.60 2.43 -0.97
N ALA A 171 -19.90 2.40 -1.27
CA ALA A 171 -20.47 1.40 -2.15
C ALA A 171 -19.91 1.48 -3.58
N GLU A 172 -19.74 2.69 -4.13
CA GLU A 172 -19.11 2.91 -5.45
C GLU A 172 -17.67 2.41 -5.49
N VAL A 173 -16.87 2.70 -4.45
CA VAL A 173 -15.48 2.22 -4.37
C VAL A 173 -15.45 0.69 -4.36
N VAL A 174 -16.28 0.03 -3.57
CA VAL A 174 -16.36 -1.44 -3.54
C VAL A 174 -16.71 -1.99 -4.93
N GLN A 175 -17.73 -1.43 -5.59
CA GLN A 175 -18.13 -1.84 -6.94
C GLN A 175 -16.99 -1.66 -7.94
N GLU A 176 -16.22 -0.58 -7.86
CA GLU A 176 -15.08 -0.38 -8.75
C GLU A 176 -13.97 -1.39 -8.50
N PHE A 177 -13.67 -1.72 -7.24
CA PHE A 177 -12.73 -2.79 -6.92
C PHE A 177 -13.22 -4.17 -7.40
N GLU A 178 -14.52 -4.46 -7.34
CA GLU A 178 -15.10 -5.67 -7.94
C GLU A 178 -14.85 -5.72 -9.45
N ARG A 179 -15.09 -4.61 -10.17
CA ARG A 179 -14.81 -4.52 -11.61
C ARG A 179 -13.33 -4.72 -11.92
N LEU A 180 -12.44 -4.10 -11.15
CA LEU A 180 -11.00 -4.27 -11.30
C LEU A 180 -10.55 -5.71 -11.03
N VAL A 181 -11.11 -6.38 -10.03
CA VAL A 181 -10.81 -7.79 -9.75
C VAL A 181 -11.27 -8.69 -10.90
N VAL A 182 -12.46 -8.44 -11.49
CA VAL A 182 -12.91 -9.15 -12.71
C VAL A 182 -11.97 -8.87 -13.88
N GLN A 183 -11.52 -7.63 -14.07
CA GLN A 183 -10.56 -7.28 -15.12
C GLN A 183 -9.21 -7.97 -14.96
N VAL A 184 -8.71 -8.08 -13.72
CA VAL A 184 -7.38 -8.64 -13.43
C VAL A 184 -7.37 -10.17 -13.40
N TYR A 185 -8.43 -10.80 -12.86
CA TYR A 185 -8.47 -12.24 -12.59
C TYR A 185 -9.52 -13.00 -13.42
N GLY A 186 -10.34 -12.31 -14.21
CA GLY A 186 -11.45 -12.88 -14.98
C GLY A 186 -12.74 -13.02 -14.15
N PRO A 187 -13.89 -13.32 -14.79
CA PRO A 187 -15.21 -13.35 -14.13
C PRO A 187 -15.35 -14.45 -13.06
N ASN A 188 -14.62 -15.57 -13.20
CA ASN A 188 -14.65 -16.69 -12.25
C ASN A 188 -13.46 -16.64 -11.28
N HIS A 189 -13.08 -15.44 -10.85
CA HIS A 189 -11.87 -15.22 -10.06
C HIS A 189 -11.88 -15.87 -8.66
N GLY A 190 -13.05 -16.24 -8.14
CA GLY A 190 -13.17 -16.87 -6.81
C GLY A 190 -12.59 -16.02 -5.69
N ARG A 191 -12.77 -14.69 -5.74
CA ARG A 191 -12.32 -13.75 -4.71
C ARG A 191 -13.50 -12.96 -4.18
N LYS A 192 -13.46 -12.60 -2.91
CA LYS A 192 -14.41 -11.69 -2.27
C LYS A 192 -13.77 -10.31 -2.20
N VAL A 193 -14.52 -9.27 -2.54
CA VAL A 193 -14.15 -7.87 -2.38
C VAL A 193 -15.07 -7.26 -1.35
N GLU A 194 -14.52 -6.63 -0.32
CA GLU A 194 -15.32 -5.92 0.69
C GLU A 194 -14.55 -4.74 1.29
N CYS A 195 -15.28 -3.70 1.69
CA CYS A 195 -14.72 -2.65 2.53
C CYS A 195 -14.83 -3.09 3.99
N GLU A 196 -13.72 -3.55 4.58
CA GLU A 196 -13.69 -4.03 5.97
C GLU A 196 -13.79 -2.87 6.96
N HIS A 197 -13.25 -1.71 6.60
CA HIS A 197 -13.24 -0.52 7.45
C HIS A 197 -13.19 0.76 6.63
N LEU A 198 -13.95 1.77 7.08
CA LEU A 198 -13.84 3.14 6.59
C LEU A 198 -13.34 4.03 7.72
N GLU A 199 -12.11 4.51 7.59
CA GLU A 199 -11.50 5.44 8.53
C GLU A 199 -11.77 6.89 8.12
N ARG A 200 -12.24 7.70 9.07
CA ARG A 200 -12.44 9.15 8.89
C ARG A 200 -11.23 9.90 9.45
N VAL A 201 -10.24 10.19 8.61
CA VAL A 201 -8.93 10.71 9.05
C VAL A 201 -9.03 12.14 9.57
N LYS A 202 -9.48 13.09 8.74
CA LYS A 202 -9.59 14.51 9.09
C LYS A 202 -10.45 15.29 8.11
N SER A 203 -10.94 16.46 8.53
CA SER A 203 -11.58 17.39 7.60
C SER A 203 -10.58 17.89 6.55
N TYR A 204 -10.95 17.84 5.26
CA TYR A 204 -10.14 18.38 4.17
C TYR A 204 -10.56 19.82 3.84
N SER A 205 -11.86 20.08 3.75
CA SER A 205 -12.46 21.41 3.57
C SER A 205 -13.86 21.43 4.23
N PRO A 206 -14.58 22.58 4.26
CA PRO A 206 -15.97 22.59 4.67
C PRO A 206 -16.76 21.53 3.89
N HIS A 207 -17.45 20.64 4.61
CA HIS A 207 -18.23 19.52 4.06
C HIS A 207 -17.47 18.38 3.38
N VAL A 208 -16.13 18.42 3.28
CA VAL A 208 -15.32 17.32 2.73
C VAL A 208 -14.40 16.74 3.81
N ILE A 209 -14.41 15.42 3.92
CA ILE A 209 -13.57 14.65 4.84
C ILE A 209 -12.61 13.75 4.06
N HIS A 210 -11.35 13.68 4.50
CA HIS A 210 -10.42 12.67 4.02
C HIS A 210 -10.77 11.35 4.72
N CYS A 211 -11.14 10.35 3.93
CA CYS A 211 -11.38 8.99 4.35
C CYS A 211 -10.30 8.03 3.80
N VAL A 212 -10.11 6.91 4.50
CA VAL A 212 -9.37 5.74 4.00
C VAL A 212 -10.31 4.55 4.01
N LEU A 213 -10.50 3.93 2.85
CA LEU A 213 -11.28 2.70 2.72
C LEU A 213 -10.31 1.53 2.67
N ASP A 214 -10.43 0.62 3.63
CA ASP A 214 -9.65 -0.61 3.69
C ASP A 214 -10.40 -1.69 2.90
N ILE A 215 -10.02 -1.88 1.64
CA ILE A 215 -10.64 -2.85 0.74
C ILE A 215 -9.88 -4.18 0.86
N ALA A 216 -10.55 -5.19 1.39
CA ALA A 216 -10.05 -6.55 1.43
C ALA A 216 -10.41 -7.29 0.15
N ILE A 217 -9.41 -7.94 -0.45
CA ILE A 217 -9.56 -8.77 -1.63
C ILE A 217 -8.99 -10.14 -1.27
N THR A 218 -9.86 -11.09 -0.92
CA THR A 218 -9.46 -12.39 -0.39
C THR A 218 -9.95 -13.53 -1.28
N PRO A 219 -9.18 -14.62 -1.46
CA PRO A 219 -9.69 -15.82 -2.10
C PRO A 219 -10.86 -16.41 -1.31
N VAL A 220 -11.91 -16.84 -2.02
CA VAL A 220 -13.00 -17.61 -1.43
C VAL A 220 -12.46 -19.01 -1.14
N LYS A 221 -12.29 -19.36 0.13
CA LYS A 221 -11.92 -20.72 0.52
C LYS A 221 -13.10 -21.64 0.21
N THR A 222 -12.96 -22.52 -0.77
CA THR A 222 -13.88 -23.64 -0.95
C THR A 222 -13.81 -24.51 0.32
N PRO A 223 -14.92 -24.88 0.96
CA PRO A 223 -14.89 -25.83 2.07
C PRO A 223 -14.15 -27.09 1.61
N ALA A 224 -13.21 -27.59 2.42
CA ALA A 224 -12.58 -28.87 2.15
C ALA A 224 -13.68 -29.95 2.11
N SER A 225 -13.83 -30.59 0.95
CA SER A 225 -14.74 -31.71 0.71
C SER A 225 -14.34 -32.94 1.50
#